data_AF-A0A976QR62-F1
#
_entry.id   AF-A0A976QR62-F1
#
_cell.length_a   1.000
_cell.length_b   1.000
_cell.length_c   1.000
_cell.angle_alpha   90.00
_cell.angle_beta   90.00
_cell.angle_gamma   90.00
#
_symmetry.space_group_name_H-M   'P 1'
#
loop_
_entity.id
_entity.type
_entity.pdbx_description
1 polymer ?
#
loop_
_entity_poly.entity_id
_entity_poly.type
_entity_poly.pdbx_seq_one_letter_code
_entity_poly.pdbx_strand_id
1 'polypeptide(L)' 'MLPKLFLDPSNPVGYTVKVVTEFVNGSTRLVRKCTKPDRKEYLRILNACSVGFFIMGFIGYFVKLLFIPVNNILVSSPK' A
#
# COMPACT_ATOMS: atom_id res chain seq x y z
N MET A 1 8.36 -26.90 -7.83
CA MET A 1 9.57 -27.75 -7.84
C MET A 1 10.72 -26.86 -8.29
N LEU A 2 11.50 -26.33 -7.34
CA LEU A 2 12.61 -25.43 -7.64
C LEU A 2 13.74 -26.24 -8.28
N PRO A 3 14.41 -25.78 -9.36
CA PRO A 3 15.47 -26.54 -9.99
C PRO A 3 16.58 -26.80 -8.97
N LYS A 4 17.00 -28.07 -8.82
CA LYS A 4 18.08 -28.47 -7.89
C LYS A 4 19.42 -27.79 -8.18
N LEU A 5 19.56 -27.14 -9.34
CA LEU A 5 20.71 -26.33 -9.75
C LEU A 5 20.87 -25.02 -8.95
N PHE A 6 19.78 -24.44 -8.44
CA PHE A 6 19.83 -23.23 -7.58
C PHE A 6 20.04 -23.56 -6.09
N LEU A 7 20.15 -24.84 -5.73
CA LEU A 7 20.32 -25.30 -4.35
C LEU A 7 21.77 -25.73 -4.07
N ASP A 8 22.67 -25.47 -5.01
CA ASP A 8 24.10 -25.77 -4.91
C ASP A 8 24.81 -24.68 -4.09
N PRO A 9 25.33 -24.98 -2.89
CA PRO A 9 25.97 -24.00 -2.00
C PRO A 9 27.34 -23.51 -2.50
N SER A 10 27.82 -24.04 -3.62
CA SER A 10 29.12 -23.70 -4.23
C SER A 10 29.08 -22.44 -5.12
N ASN A 11 27.89 -21.88 -5.41
CA ASN A 11 27.69 -20.76 -6.33
C ASN A 11 27.00 -19.57 -5.60
N PRO A 12 27.43 -18.31 -5.79
CA PRO A 12 26.84 -17.13 -5.12
C PRO A 12 25.31 -17.02 -5.30
N VAL A 13 24.80 -17.51 -6.42
CA VAL A 13 23.36 -17.53 -6.72
C VAL A 13 22.61 -18.55 -5.86
N GLY A 14 23.23 -19.68 -5.50
CA GLY A 14 22.60 -20.70 -4.65
C GLY A 14 22.47 -20.28 -3.19
N TYR A 15 23.51 -19.60 -2.65
CA TYR A 15 23.47 -19.07 -1.27
C TYR A 15 22.35 -18.04 -1.08
N THR A 16 22.22 -17.10 -2.02
CA THR A 16 21.19 -16.05 -1.97
C THR A 16 19.78 -16.64 -2.06
N VAL A 17 19.55 -17.63 -2.93
CA VAL A 17 18.25 -18.33 -3.03
C VAL A 17 17.92 -19.08 -1.73
N LYS A 18 18.91 -19.73 -1.10
CA LYS A 18 18.76 -20.37 0.22
C LYS A 18 18.34 -19.37 1.29
N VAL A 19 19.02 -18.23 1.38
CA VAL A 19 18.71 -17.16 2.36
C VAL A 19 17.30 -16.60 2.16
N VAL A 20 16.90 -16.32 0.92
CA VAL A 20 15.53 -15.84 0.62
C VAL A 20 14.48 -16.88 0.99
N THR A 21 14.74 -18.16 0.71
CA THR A 21 13.81 -19.25 1.03
C THR A 21 13.61 -19.39 2.54
N GLU A 22 14.70 -19.38 3.31
CA GLU A 22 14.65 -19.40 4.78
C GLU A 22 13.93 -18.16 5.34
N PHE A 23 14.17 -16.98 4.76
CA PHE A 23 13.48 -15.75 5.13
C PHE A 23 11.97 -15.86 4.90
N VAL A 24 11.52 -16.31 3.72
CA VAL A 24 10.10 -16.49 3.40
C VAL A 24 9.44 -17.50 4.35
N ASN A 25 10.12 -18.59 4.67
CA ASN A 25 9.65 -19.56 5.67
C ASN A 25 9.53 -18.94 7.07
N GLY A 26 10.47 -18.07 7.46
CA GLY A 26 10.40 -17.29 8.69
C GLY A 26 9.24 -16.28 8.70
N SER A 27 9.07 -15.52 7.62
CA SER A 27 8.01 -14.52 7.47
C SER A 27 6.62 -15.15 7.52
N THR A 28 6.43 -16.30 6.87
CA THR A 28 5.14 -17.02 6.91
C THR A 28 4.82 -17.56 8.31
N ARG A 29 5.82 -18.03 9.07
CA ARG A 29 5.64 -18.38 10.50
C ARG A 29 5.23 -17.17 11.33
N LEU A 30 5.82 -16.01 11.09
CA LEU A 30 5.48 -14.79 11.80
C LEU A 30 4.03 -14.36 11.52
N VAL A 31 3.64 -14.26 10.25
CA VAL A 31 2.29 -13.84 9.85
C VAL A 31 1.20 -14.79 10.38
N ARG A 32 1.51 -16.09 10.51
CA ARG A 32 0.61 -17.08 11.12
C ARG A 32 0.47 -16.91 12.64
N LYS A 33 1.48 -16.35 13.32
CA LYS A 33 1.47 -16.08 14.76
C LYS A 33 0.74 -14.77 15.10
N CYS A 34 0.69 -13.83 14.16
CA CYS A 34 -0.01 -12.56 14.34
C CYS A 34 -1.53 -12.78 14.53
N THR A 35 -2.12 -12.05 15.47
CA THR A 35 -3.57 -11.99 15.65
C THR A 35 -4.19 -11.31 14.43
N LYS A 36 -4.99 -12.05 13.67
CA LYS A 36 -5.74 -11.48 12.54
C LYS A 36 -6.95 -10.71 13.09
N PRO A 37 -7.22 -9.50 12.56
CA PRO A 37 -8.38 -8.74 13.00
C PRO A 37 -9.66 -9.52 12.68
N ASP A 38 -10.60 -9.52 13.62
CA ASP A 38 -11.91 -10.13 13.40
C ASP A 38 -12.74 -9.29 12.40
N ARG A 39 -13.79 -9.88 11.80
CA ARG A 39 -14.68 -9.17 10.86
C ARG A 39 -15.25 -7.89 11.46
N LYS A 40 -15.60 -7.89 12.76
CA LYS A 40 -16.17 -6.71 13.43
C LYS A 40 -15.14 -5.58 13.59
N GLU A 41 -13.89 -5.92 13.92
CA GLU A 41 -12.80 -4.95 14.05
C GLU A 41 -12.44 -4.34 12.69
N TYR A 42 -12.35 -5.19 11.65
CA TYR A 42 -12.08 -4.75 10.30
C TYR A 42 -13.14 -3.77 9.79
N LEU A 43 -14.43 -4.07 10.01
CA LEU A 43 -15.53 -3.17 9.62
C LEU A 43 -15.48 -1.83 10.35
N ARG A 44 -15.09 -1.82 11.63
CA ARG A 44 -14.95 -0.56 12.40
C ARG A 44 -13.83 0.32 11.83
N ILE A 45 -12.68 -0.28 11.51
CA ILE A 45 -11.55 0.43 10.90
C ILE A 45 -11.91 0.91 9.49
N LEU A 46 -12.55 0.06 8.69
CA LEU A 46 -12.98 0.40 7.33
C LEU A 46 -13.95 1.57 7.34
N ASN A 47 -14.91 1.59 8.27
CA ASN A 47 -15.87 2.68 8.39
C ASN A 47 -15.20 4.00 8.81
N ALA A 48 -14.23 3.96 9.75
CA ALA A 48 -13.47 5.14 10.12
C ALA A 48 -12.63 5.67 8.95
N CYS A 49 -11.97 4.77 8.22
CA CYS A 49 -11.13 5.10 7.07
C CYS A 49 -11.96 5.64 5.89
N SER A 50 -13.11 5.03 5.61
CA SER A 50 -13.99 5.47 4.52
C SER A 50 -14.48 6.89 4.74
N VAL A 51 -14.92 7.23 5.96
CA VAL A 51 -15.33 8.59 6.33
C VAL A 51 -14.18 9.58 6.13
N GLY A 52 -12.97 9.24 6.58
CA GLY A 52 -11.78 10.07 6.36
C GLY A 52 -11.47 10.29 4.88
N PHE A 53 -11.54 9.22 4.07
CA PHE A 53 -11.31 9.30 2.63
C PHE A 53 -12.36 10.19 1.95
N PHE A 54 -13.64 10.06 2.32
CA PHE A 54 -14.70 10.91 1.78
C PHE A 54 -14.49 12.38 2.14
N ILE A 55 -14.15 12.70 3.39
CA ILE A 55 -13.91 14.08 3.81
C ILE A 55 -12.75 14.70 3.03
N MET A 56 -11.61 14.00 2.96
CA MET A 56 -10.41 14.49 2.25
C MET A 56 -10.66 14.64 0.75
N GLY A 57 -11.37 13.68 0.15
CA GLY A 57 -11.75 13.73 -1.26
C GLY A 57 -12.71 14.89 -1.56
N PHE A 58 -13.71 15.10 -0.69
CA PHE A 58 -14.70 16.16 -0.86
C PHE A 58 -14.05 17.54 -0.73
N ILE A 59 -13.24 17.77 0.29
CA ILE A 59 -12.52 19.04 0.46
C ILE A 59 -11.66 19.33 -0.78
N GLY A 60 -10.89 18.36 -1.27
CA GLY A 60 -10.07 18.52 -2.47
C GLY A 60 -10.89 18.86 -3.73
N TYR A 61 -12.07 18.25 -3.89
CA TYR A 61 -12.96 18.52 -5.01
C TYR A 61 -13.52 19.94 -4.97
N PHE A 62 -14.02 20.40 -3.82
CA PHE A 62 -14.56 21.75 -3.67
C PHE A 62 -13.51 22.83 -3.84
N VAL A 63 -12.33 22.62 -3.28
CA VAL A 63 -11.18 23.52 -3.43
C VAL A 63 -10.83 23.66 -4.92
N LYS A 64 -10.73 22.55 -5.66
CA LYS A 64 -10.49 22.61 -7.11
C LYS A 64 -11.60 23.31 -7.87
N LEU A 65 -12.86 23.00 -7.55
CA LEU A 65 -14.01 23.62 -8.21
C LEU A 65 -14.02 25.14 -8.04
N LEU A 66 -13.68 25.66 -6.87
CA LEU A 66 -13.64 27.10 -6.62
C LEU A 66 -12.43 27.77 -7.30
N PHE A 67 -11.29 27.11 -7.38
CA PHE A 67 -10.11 27.70 -7.99
C PHE A 67 -10.15 27.76 -9.53
N ILE A 68 -10.87 26.87 -10.22
CA ILE A 68 -11.01 26.91 -11.69
C ILE A 68 -11.61 28.24 -12.19
N PRO A 69 -12.80 28.70 -11.72
CA PRO A 69 -13.38 29.96 -12.16
C PRO A 69 -12.57 31.15 -11.67
N VAL A 70 -12.02 31.11 -10.45
CA VAL A 70 -11.17 32.19 -9.92
C VAL A 70 -9.94 32.40 -10.79
N ASN A 71 -9.25 31.32 -11.17
CA ASN A 71 -8.10 31.41 -12.06
C ASN A 71 -8.48 31.91 -13.46
N ASN A 72 -9.65 31.53 -13.98
CA ASN A 72 -10.15 32.00 -15.28
C ASN A 72 -10.51 33.50 -15.29
N ILE A 73 -11.10 34.03 -14.21
CA ILE A 73 -11.41 35.48 -14.10
C ILE A 73 -10.11 36.29 -13.96
N LEU A 74 -9.16 35.80 -13.16
CA LEU A 74 -7.93 36.52 -12.87
C LEU A 74 -6.96 36.55 -14.06
N VAL A 75 -6.89 35.47 -14.85
CA VAL A 75 -6.08 35.42 -16.08
C VAL A 75 -6.69 36.25 -17.22
N SER A 76 -8.02 36.44 -17.22
CA SER A 76 -8.74 37.23 -18.23
C SER A 76 -8.73 38.74 -17.93
N SER A 77 -8.31 39.15 -16.74
CA SER A 77 -8.12 40.57 -16.42
C SER A 77 -6.83 41.06 -17.07
N PRO A 78 -6.89 41.96 -18.08
CA PRO A 78 -5.68 42.54 -18.65
C PRO A 78 -5.00 43.38 -17.55
N LYS A 79 -3.70 43.15 -17.37
CA LYS A 79 -2.87 43.98 -16.50
C LYS A 79 -2.57 45.31 -17.18
#